data_AF-A0A9X4HET2-F1
#
_entry.id   AF-A0A9X4HET2-F1
#
_cell.length_a   1.000
_cell.length_b   1.000
_cell.length_c   1.000
_cell.angle_alpha   90.00
_cell.angle_beta   90.00
_cell.angle_gamma   90.00
#
_symmetry.space_group_name_H-M   'P 1'
#
loop_
_entity.id
_entity.type
_entity.pdbx_description
1 polymer ?
#
loop_
_entity_poly.entity_id
_entity_poly.type
_entity_poly.pdbx_seq_one_letter_code
_entity_poly.pdbx_strand_id
1 'polypeptide(L)'
;MSNLQKLIADALSGLSFQEKISDDGWQAVAKQCGAPEIEEIEQRIARLRAELETVEEWDGDTQDDIHLAISSFTRLLRSAKAR
;
A
#
# COMPACT_ATOMS: atom_id res chain seq x y z
N MET A 1 5.69 -8.03 12.32
CA MET A 1 4.97 -6.89 11.71
C MET A 1 5.93 -5.72 11.63
N SER A 2 6.14 -5.19 10.43
CA SER A 2 6.94 -3.99 10.21
C SER A 2 6.25 -2.74 10.73
N ASN A 3 7.00 -1.66 10.93
CA ASN A 3 6.47 -0.40 11.45
C ASN A 3 5.41 0.21 10.51
N LEU A 4 5.65 0.12 9.19
CA LEU A 4 4.68 0.48 8.16
C LEU A 4 3.37 -0.32 8.28
N GLN A 5 3.45 -1.65 8.53
CA GLN A 5 2.26 -2.48 8.69
C GLN A 5 1.44 -2.06 9.91
N LYS A 6 2.09 -1.62 11.00
CA LYS A 6 1.39 -1.07 12.17
C LYS A 6 0.68 0.24 11.81
N LEU A 7 1.36 1.16 11.14
CA LEU A 7 0.76 2.45 10.73
C LEU A 7 -0.46 2.24 9.81
N ILE A 8 -0.38 1.29 8.88
CA ILE A 8 -1.50 0.93 8.01
C ILE A 8 -2.62 0.25 8.82
N ALA A 9 -2.29 -0.65 9.73
CA ALA A 9 -3.26 -1.31 10.59
C ALA A 9 -3.97 -0.31 11.53
N ASP A 10 -3.24 0.66 12.09
CA ASP A 10 -3.81 1.74 12.90
C ASP A 10 -4.73 2.64 12.07
N ALA A 11 -4.35 2.96 10.83
CA ALA A 11 -5.22 3.70 9.90
C ALA A 11 -6.49 2.92 9.52
N LEU A 12 -6.43 1.58 9.52
CA LEU A 12 -7.58 0.69 9.29
C LEU A 12 -8.40 0.43 10.54
N SER A 13 -7.83 0.56 11.75
CA SER A 13 -8.46 0.16 13.01
C SER A 13 -9.72 0.97 13.37
N GLY A 14 -10.02 2.04 12.65
CA GLY A 14 -11.25 2.84 12.78
C GLY A 14 -12.19 2.75 11.58
N LEU A 15 -11.87 1.95 10.56
CA LEU A 15 -12.65 1.83 9.33
C LEU A 15 -13.43 0.51 9.36
N SER A 16 -14.70 0.57 8.94
CA SER A 16 -15.47 -0.65 8.70
C SER A 16 -14.80 -1.47 7.59
N PHE A 17 -15.01 -2.80 7.54
CA PHE A 17 -14.38 -3.68 6.55
C PHE A 17 -14.58 -3.26 5.08
N GLN A 18 -15.60 -2.45 4.79
CA GLN A 18 -15.89 -1.87 3.47
C GLN A 18 -15.32 -0.46 3.26
N GLU A 19 -14.87 0.21 4.32
CA GLU A 19 -14.35 1.56 4.25
C GLU A 19 -12.85 1.55 3.94
N LYS A 20 -12.50 2.17 2.81
CA LYS A 20 -11.11 2.35 2.40
C LYS A 20 -10.48 3.50 3.18
N ILE A 21 -9.18 3.44 3.41
CA ILE A 21 -8.43 4.55 3.98
C ILE A 21 -8.62 5.78 3.09
N SER A 22 -9.20 6.83 3.66
CA SER A 22 -9.33 8.14 3.01
C SER A 22 -7.97 8.74 2.67
N ASP A 23 -7.93 9.65 1.69
CA ASP A 23 -6.69 10.33 1.28
C ASP A 23 -5.97 11.00 2.47
N ASP A 24 -6.73 11.59 3.40
CA ASP A 24 -6.23 12.21 4.61
C ASP A 24 -5.54 11.20 5.55
N GLY A 25 -6.11 9.99 5.67
CA GLY A 25 -5.51 8.88 6.40
C GLY A 25 -4.20 8.41 5.76
N TRP A 26 -4.16 8.31 4.43
CA TRP A 26 -2.93 8.02 3.71
C TRP A 26 -1.87 9.11 3.87
N GLN A 27 -2.24 10.39 3.91
CA GLN A 27 -1.32 11.47 4.21
C GLN A 27 -0.80 11.41 5.64
N ALA A 28 -1.63 11.07 6.62
CA ALA A 28 -1.21 10.90 8.01
C ALA A 28 -0.20 9.75 8.17
N VAL A 29 -0.40 8.64 7.46
CA VAL A 29 0.58 7.54 7.38
C VAL A 29 1.85 7.99 6.68
N ALA A 30 1.75 8.69 5.54
CA ALA A 30 2.89 9.21 4.79
C ALA A 30 3.77 10.16 5.64
N LYS A 31 3.16 10.99 6.50
CA LYS A 31 3.86 11.85 7.46
C LYS A 31 4.55 11.08 8.59
N GLN A 32 4.32 9.79 8.74
CA GLN A 32 4.99 8.95 9.73
C GLN A 32 6.01 8.02 9.07
N CYS A 33 5.95 7.83 7.76
CA CYS A 33 6.96 7.11 7.00
C CYS A 33 8.29 7.89 6.96
N GLY A 34 9.37 7.24 7.38
CA GLY A 34 10.75 7.66 7.14
C GLY A 34 11.41 6.84 6.02
N ALA A 35 12.73 6.96 5.91
CA ALA A 35 13.53 6.20 4.95
C ALA A 35 13.29 4.66 4.99
N PRO A 36 13.23 4.00 6.17
CA PRO A 36 13.01 2.54 6.19
C PRO A 36 11.60 2.15 5.75
N GLU A 37 10.58 2.95 6.07
CA GLU A 37 9.22 2.69 5.59
C GLU A 37 9.10 2.91 4.08
N ILE A 38 9.77 3.92 3.53
CA ILE A 38 9.81 4.18 2.08
C ILE A 38 10.43 3.00 1.34
N GLU A 39 11.58 2.50 1.81
CA GLU A 39 12.25 1.34 1.21
C GLU A 39 11.35 0.08 1.27
N GLU A 40 10.67 -0.14 2.40
CA GLU A 40 9.73 -1.25 2.52
C GLU A 40 8.54 -1.12 1.56
N ILE A 41 8.00 0.08 1.37
CA ILE A 41 6.93 0.33 0.38
C ILE A 41 7.42 0.00 -1.04
N GLU A 42 8.63 0.43 -1.40
CA GLU A 42 9.22 0.14 -2.71
C GLU A 42 9.45 -1.36 -2.93
N GLN A 43 9.99 -2.06 -1.94
CA GLN A 43 10.15 -3.51 -1.98
C GLN A 43 8.79 -4.22 -2.11
N ARG A 44 7.75 -3.75 -1.41
CA ARG A 44 6.40 -4.30 -1.50
C ARG A 44 5.82 -4.11 -2.91
N ILE A 45 5.98 -2.93 -3.51
CA ILE A 45 5.53 -2.66 -4.88
C ILE A 45 6.27 -3.58 -5.86
N ALA A 46 7.59 -3.74 -5.72
CA ALA A 46 8.37 -4.63 -6.57
C ALA A 46 7.90 -6.09 -6.46
N ARG A 47 7.63 -6.56 -5.24
CA ARG A 47 7.09 -7.90 -4.99
C ARG A 47 5.70 -8.10 -5.61
N LEU A 48 4.80 -7.13 -5.47
CA LEU A 48 3.47 -7.21 -6.07
C LEU A 48 3.53 -7.23 -7.61
N ARG A 49 4.47 -6.50 -8.21
CA ARG A 49 4.70 -6.57 -9.67
C ARG A 49 5.20 -7.94 -10.10
N ALA A 50 6.15 -8.52 -9.35
CA ALA A 50 6.61 -9.88 -9.63
C ALA A 50 5.49 -10.92 -9.43
N GLU A 51 4.63 -10.73 -8.43
CA GLU A 51 3.45 -11.58 -8.21
C GLU A 51 2.48 -11.47 -9.38
N LEU A 52 2.21 -10.26 -9.88
CA LEU A 52 1.37 -10.02 -11.05
C LEU A 52 1.87 -10.78 -12.29
N GLU A 53 3.19 -10.86 -12.49
CA GLU A 53 3.79 -11.63 -13.60
C GLU A 53 3.58 -13.15 -13.45
N THR A 54 3.31 -13.64 -12.24
CA THR A 54 3.01 -15.05 -11.96
C THR A 54 1.52 -15.37 -11.95
N VAL A 55 0.65 -14.36 -11.89
CA VAL A 55 -0.80 -14.54 -11.92
C VAL A 55 -1.23 -14.88 -13.34
N GLU A 56 -2.02 -15.94 -13.46
CA GLU A 56 -2.52 -16.40 -14.76
C GLU A 56 -3.42 -15.34 -15.41
N GLU A 57 -3.32 -15.17 -16.73
CA GLU A 57 -4.06 -14.14 -17.48
C GLU A 57 -5.58 -14.28 -17.38
N TRP A 58 -6.09 -15.47 -17.06
CA TRP A 58 -7.52 -15.70 -16.89
C TRP A 58 -8.03 -15.27 -15.51
N ASP A 59 -7.13 -15.05 -14.55
CA ASP A 59 -7.46 -14.62 -13.18
C ASP A 59 -7.45 -13.09 -13.06
N GLY A 60 -8.39 -12.47 -13.77
CA GLY A 60 -8.54 -11.01 -13.82
C GLY A 60 -8.87 -10.40 -12.44
N ASP A 61 -9.58 -11.12 -11.58
CA ASP A 61 -9.93 -10.64 -10.23
C ASP A 61 -8.66 -10.48 -9.38
N THR A 62 -7.78 -11.49 -9.37
CA THR A 62 -6.50 -11.39 -8.65
C THR A 62 -5.59 -10.32 -9.26
N GLN A 63 -5.57 -10.17 -10.58
CA GLN A 63 -4.82 -9.09 -11.23
C GLN A 63 -5.31 -7.71 -10.79
N ASP A 64 -6.64 -7.50 -10.77
CA ASP A 64 -7.25 -6.25 -10.33
C ASP A 64 -6.94 -5.92 -8.87
N ASP A 65 -6.98 -6.93 -7.98
CA ASP A 65 -6.61 -6.77 -6.58
C ASP A 65 -5.13 -6.38 -6.40
N ILE A 66 -4.23 -7.01 -7.14
CA ILE A 66 -2.79 -6.67 -7.13
C ILE A 66 -2.58 -5.26 -7.68
N HIS A 67 -3.25 -4.90 -8.77
CA HIS A 67 -3.21 -3.54 -9.32
C HIS A 67 -3.71 -2.50 -8.33
N LEU A 68 -4.82 -2.79 -7.63
CA LEU A 68 -5.36 -1.92 -6.59
C LEU A 68 -4.36 -1.76 -5.43
N ALA A 69 -3.72 -2.85 -4.99
CA ALA A 69 -2.69 -2.81 -3.96
C ALA A 69 -1.49 -1.95 -4.41
N ILE A 70 -0.96 -2.17 -5.62
CA ILE A 70 0.16 -1.40 -6.20
C ILE A 70 -0.21 0.09 -6.27
N SER A 71 -1.41 0.43 -6.73
CA SER A 71 -1.85 1.82 -6.84
C SER A 71 -1.90 2.52 -5.48
N SER A 72 -2.37 1.82 -4.45
CA SER A 72 -2.46 2.33 -3.07
C SER A 72 -1.07 2.57 -2.49
N PHE A 73 -0.15 1.61 -2.62
CA PHE A 73 1.24 1.77 -2.17
C PHE A 73 1.99 2.84 -2.95
N THR A 74 1.75 2.98 -4.25
CA THR A 74 2.37 4.03 -5.08
C THR A 74 1.91 5.42 -4.66
N ARG A 75 0.62 5.58 -4.32
CA ARG A 75 0.09 6.84 -3.77
C ARG A 75 0.75 7.17 -2.44
N LEU A 76 0.83 6.20 -1.53
CA LEU A 76 1.51 6.38 -0.25
C LEU A 76 2.99 6.78 -0.44
N LEU A 77 3.70 6.08 -1.32
CA LEU A 77 5.11 6.38 -1.63
C LEU A 77 5.28 7.81 -2.13
N ARG A 78 4.40 8.25 -3.04
CA ARG A 78 4.43 9.63 -3.57
C ARG A 78 4.20 10.64 -2.46
N SER A 79 3.20 10.42 -1.61
CA SER A 79 2.91 11.30 -0.47
C SER A 79 4.05 11.34 0.56
N ALA A 80 4.71 10.21 0.81
CA ALA A 80 5.83 10.13 1.74
C ALA A 80 7.08 10.83 1.20
N LYS A 81 7.34 10.75 -0.11
CA LYS A 81 8.47 11.42 -0.78
C LYS A 81 8.25 12.91 -1.03
N ALA A 82 7.00 13.37 -1.12
CA ALA A 82 6.64 14.78 -1.35
C ALA A 82 6.62 15.63 -0.06
N ARG A 83 7.06 15.05 1.06
CA ARG A 83 7.04 15.67 2.39
C ARG A 83 8.17 16.66 2.61
#